data_AF-A0A256ZWJ1-F1
#
_entry.id   AF-A0A256ZWJ1-F1
#
_cell.length_a   1.000
_cell.length_b   1.000
_cell.length_c   1.000
_cell.angle_alpha   90.00
_cell.angle_beta   90.00
_cell.angle_gamma   90.00
#
_symmetry.space_group_name_H-M   'P 1'
#
loop_
_entity.id
_entity.type
_entity.pdbx_description
1 polymer ?
#
loop_
_entity_poly.entity_id
_entity_poly.type
_entity_poly.pdbx_seq_one_letter_code
_entity_poly.pdbx_strand_id
1 'polypeptide(L)'
;QVIMFEDDASRLITGFGVFSNATANNAVETLDQAIQWYGVPKQVMTDHGTQFTSLPREGCQNPEPNVFQKRLEELWYKTCQS
;
A
#
# COMPACT_ATOMS: atom_id res chain seq x y z
N GLN A 1 5.79 -0.82 15.19
CA GLN A 1 4.64 -0.33 14.40
C GLN A 1 4.15 -1.49 13.52
N VAL A 2 2.85 -1.63 13.32
CA VAL A 2 2.25 -2.72 12.54
C VAL A 2 1.69 -2.14 11.26
N ILE A 3 1.96 -2.82 10.13
CA ILE A 3 1.28 -2.58 8.87
C ILE A 3 0.44 -3.83 8.58
N MET A 4 -0.82 -3.65 8.23
CA MET A 4 -1.77 -4.73 8.03
C MET A 4 -2.64 -4.43 6.81
N PHE A 5 -2.92 -5.45 6.01
CA PHE A 5 -3.93 -5.46 4.99
C PHE A 5 -5.02 -6.45 5.39
N GLU A 6 -6.27 -6.04 5.24
CA GLU A 6 -7.43 -6.89 5.43
C GLU A 6 -8.35 -6.83 4.22
N ASP A 7 -9.04 -7.94 3.97
CA ASP A 7 -10.20 -7.96 3.09
C ASP A 7 -11.42 -7.38 3.82
N ASP A 8 -11.98 -6.30 3.29
CA ASP A 8 -13.06 -5.56 3.95
C ASP A 8 -14.36 -6.37 4.10
N ALA A 9 -14.61 -7.31 3.19
CA ALA A 9 -15.83 -8.13 3.21
C ALA A 9 -15.78 -9.22 4.28
N SER A 10 -14.64 -9.89 4.43
CA SER A 10 -14.47 -11.04 5.31
C SER A 10 -13.77 -10.74 6.64
N ARG A 11 -13.16 -9.56 6.79
CA ARG A 11 -12.24 -9.21 7.89
C ARG A 11 -11.04 -10.16 7.99
N LEU A 12 -10.69 -10.83 6.88
CA LEU A 12 -9.50 -11.67 6.81
C LEU A 12 -8.26 -10.80 6.69
N ILE A 13 -7.28 -11.00 7.57
CA ILE A 13 -5.95 -10.40 7.44
C ILE A 13 -5.22 -11.10 6.28
N THR A 14 -4.99 -10.39 5.18
CA THR A 14 -4.34 -10.91 3.97
C THR A 14 -2.83 -10.73 3.99
N GLY A 15 -2.32 -9.81 4.82
CA GLY A 15 -0.90 -9.65 5.08
C GLY A 15 -0.65 -8.72 6.25
N PHE A 16 0.41 -8.96 7.00
CA PHE A 16 0.85 -8.07 8.06
C PHE A 16 2.37 -8.12 8.22
N GLY A 17 2.93 -7.03 8.74
CA GLY A 17 4.35 -6.94 9.07
C GLY A 17 4.56 -6.11 10.33
N VAL A 18 5.51 -6.53 11.16
CA VAL A 18 5.89 -5.84 12.39
C VAL A 18 7.26 -5.23 12.20
N PHE A 19 7.32 -3.89 12.24
CA PHE A 19 8.53 -3.14 11.94
C PHE A 19 8.85 -2.16 13.06
N SER A 20 10.10 -1.71 13.13
CA SER A 20 10.46 -0.59 13.99
C SER A 20 9.69 0.68 13.60
N ASN A 21 9.53 0.93 12.29
CA ASN A 21 8.83 2.09 11.74
C ASN A 21 7.80 1.74 10.66
N ALA A 22 6.66 2.44 10.61
CA ALA A 22 5.71 2.35 9.51
C ALA A 22 6.17 3.24 8.35
N THR A 23 6.93 2.66 7.42
CA THR A 23 7.46 3.37 6.24
C THR A 23 6.76 2.87 4.98
N ALA A 24 6.81 3.66 3.91
CA ALA A 24 6.25 3.26 2.62
C ALA A 24 6.93 2.01 2.04
N ASN A 25 8.23 1.81 2.27
CA ASN A 25 8.94 0.58 1.86
C ASN A 25 8.37 -0.66 2.59
N ASN A 26 8.16 -0.55 3.89
CA ASN A 26 7.58 -1.65 4.69
C ASN A 26 6.12 -1.95 4.28
N ALA A 27 5.38 -0.91 3.85
CA ALA A 27 4.04 -1.08 3.31
C ALA A 27 4.05 -1.84 1.97
N VAL A 28 4.99 -1.51 1.07
CA VAL A 28 5.20 -2.23 -0.19
C VAL A 28 5.58 -3.69 0.07
N GLU A 29 6.54 -3.93 0.98
CA GLU A 29 6.95 -5.29 1.34
C GLU A 29 5.78 -6.13 1.85
N THR A 30 4.96 -5.56 2.74
CA THR A 30 3.80 -6.25 3.29
C THR A 30 2.73 -6.52 2.22
N LEU A 31 2.51 -5.57 1.31
CA LEU A 31 1.57 -5.71 0.20
C LEU A 31 2.03 -6.79 -0.79
N ASP A 32 3.30 -6.79 -1.18
CA ASP A 32 3.85 -7.77 -2.12
C ASP A 32 3.78 -9.19 -1.54
N GLN A 33 4.02 -9.34 -0.23
CA GLN A 33 3.79 -10.62 0.45
C GLN A 33 2.31 -11.03 0.38
N ALA A 34 1.37 -10.15 0.72
CA ALA A 34 -0.06 -10.44 0.64
C ALA A 34 -0.49 -10.88 -0.78
N ILE A 35 0.05 -10.21 -1.81
CA ILE A 35 -0.23 -10.52 -3.22
C ILE A 35 0.29 -11.91 -3.62
N GLN A 36 1.44 -12.34 -3.10
CA GLN A 36 1.94 -13.69 -3.38
C GLN A 36 0.99 -14.78 -2.89
N TRP A 37 0.29 -14.55 -1.79
CA TRP A 37 -0.64 -15.54 -1.20
C TRP A 37 -2.07 -15.42 -1.72
N TYR A 38 -2.57 -14.19 -1.90
CA TYR A 38 -3.99 -13.91 -2.17
C TYR A 38 -4.25 -13.30 -3.55
N GLY A 39 -3.20 -12.97 -4.32
CA GLY A 39 -3.31 -12.30 -5.60
C GLY A 39 -3.42 -10.78 -5.50
N VAL A 40 -3.44 -10.11 -6.66
CA VAL A 40 -3.52 -8.65 -6.73
C VAL A 40 -4.92 -8.16 -6.31
N PRO A 41 -5.03 -7.27 -5.31
CA PRO A 41 -6.33 -6.74 -4.90
C PRO A 41 -6.94 -5.86 -6.00
N LYS A 42 -8.27 -5.86 -6.11
CA LYS A 42 -8.98 -5.00 -7.07
C LYS A 42 -8.86 -3.52 -6.71
N GLN A 43 -8.87 -3.23 -5.41
CA GLN A 43 -8.79 -1.88 -4.86
C GLN A 43 -8.06 -1.93 -3.52
N VAL A 44 -7.33 -0.86 -3.18
CA VAL A 44 -6.71 -0.66 -1.87
C VAL A 44 -7.29 0.61 -1.26
N MET A 45 -7.76 0.52 -0.02
CA MET A 45 -8.25 1.65 0.78
C MET A 45 -7.28 1.90 1.93
N THR A 46 -6.91 3.16 2.16
CA THR A 46 -5.96 3.54 3.22
C THR A 46 -6.47 4.76 3.98
N ASP A 47 -5.92 4.98 5.16
CA ASP A 47 -6.19 6.16 6.01
C ASP A 47 -5.41 7.41 5.57
N HIS A 48 -4.74 7.39 4.42
CA HIS A 48 -3.82 8.43 3.94
C HIS A 48 -2.62 8.67 4.87
N GLY A 49 -2.26 7.70 5.71
CA GLY A 49 -1.03 7.75 6.50
C GLY A 49 0.21 7.94 5.61
N THR A 50 1.27 8.55 6.17
CA THR A 50 2.50 8.87 5.41
C THR A 50 3.20 7.66 4.77
N GLN A 51 2.97 6.46 5.31
CA GLN A 51 3.40 5.19 4.75
C GLN A 51 2.65 4.80 3.46
N PHE A 52 1.47 5.35 3.23
CA PHE A 52 0.62 5.05 2.07
C PHE A 52 0.46 6.22 1.12
N THR A 53 0.62 7.46 1.59
CA THR A 53 0.37 8.67 0.78
C THR A 53 1.38 9.77 1.08
N SER A 54 1.91 10.38 0.02
CA SER A 54 2.64 11.64 0.11
C SER A 54 1.68 12.78 0.44
N LEU A 55 1.85 13.41 1.61
CA LEU A 55 1.00 14.51 2.06
C LEU A 55 1.54 15.88 1.62
N PRO A 56 0.66 16.81 1.19
CA PRO A 56 1.04 18.20 0.94
C PRO A 56 1.64 18.85 2.18
N ARG A 57 2.57 19.77 1.97
CA ARG A 57 3.23 20.54 3.03
C ARG A 57 3.45 21.98 2.58
N GLU A 58 3.72 22.88 3.52
CA GLU A 58 3.98 24.28 3.20
C GLU A 58 5.12 24.39 2.18
N GLY A 59 4.88 25.10 1.07
CA GLY A 59 5.82 25.22 -0.05
C GLY A 59 5.84 24.05 -1.05
N CYS A 60 5.11 22.96 -0.81
CA CYS A 60 4.99 21.81 -1.73
C CYS A 60 3.57 21.22 -1.68
N GLN A 61 2.69 21.78 -2.51
CA GLN A 61 1.28 21.39 -2.56
C GLN A 61 1.04 20.06 -3.29
N ASN A 62 1.91 19.73 -4.26
CA ASN A 62 1.81 18.52 -5.08
C ASN A 62 3.09 17.68 -4.90
N PRO A 63 3.19 16.91 -3.81
CA PRO A 63 4.34 16.05 -3.60
C PRO A 63 4.32 14.88 -4.58
N GLU A 64 5.50 14.43 -5.00
CA GLU A 64 5.65 13.22 -5.80
C GLU A 64 5.07 11.99 -5.08
N PRO A 65 4.43 11.05 -5.80
CA PRO A 65 3.93 9.81 -5.22
C PRO A 65 5.06 9.04 -4.51
N ASN A 66 4.78 8.56 -3.30
CA ASN A 66 5.74 7.72 -2.59
C ASN A 66 5.83 6.33 -3.27
N VAL A 67 6.76 5.50 -2.79
CA VAL A 67 6.99 4.15 -3.34
C VAL A 67 5.75 3.25 -3.27
N PHE A 68 4.89 3.43 -2.27
CA PHE A 68 3.67 2.66 -2.13
C PHE A 68 2.65 3.03 -3.20
N GLN A 69 2.43 4.33 -3.42
CA GLN A 69 1.56 4.83 -4.49
C GLN A 69 2.05 4.40 -5.88
N LYS A 70 3.37 4.47 -6.14
CA LYS A 70 3.96 3.98 -7.40
C LYS A 70 3.76 2.49 -7.59
N ARG A 71 3.96 1.69 -6.52
CA ARG A 71 3.75 0.25 -6.57
C ARG A 71 2.31 -0.11 -6.94
N LEU A 72 1.36 0.62 -6.37
CA LEU A 72 -0.05 0.47 -6.68
C LEU A 72 -0.36 0.77 -8.16
N GLU A 73 0.17 1.87 -8.70
CA GLU A 73 0.05 2.20 -10.13
C GLU A 73 0.62 1.10 -11.04
N GLU A 74 1.78 0.55 -10.71
CA GLU A 74 2.39 -0.57 -11.44
C GLU A 74 1.51 -1.82 -11.45
N LEU A 75 0.88 -2.15 -10.32
CA LEU A 75 0.01 -3.31 -10.20
C LEU A 75 -1.23 -3.16 -11.07
N TRP A 76 -1.89 -2.00 -11.02
CA TRP A 76 -3.09 -1.77 -11.82
C TRP A 76 -2.81 -1.64 -13.31
N TYR A 77 -1.66 -1.06 -13.70
CA TYR A 77 -1.23 -1.07 -15.10
C TYR A 77 -1.10 -2.49 -15.65
N LYS A 78 -0.53 -3.43 -14.86
CA LYS A 78 -0.38 -4.83 -15.26
C LYS A 78 -1.72 -5.55 -15.39
N THR A 79 -2.65 -5.33 -14.47
CA THR A 79 -3.98 -5.97 -14.49
C THR A 79 -4.83 -5.52 -15.69
N CYS A 80 -4.60 -4.32 -16.23
CA CYS A 80 -5.30 -3.85 -17.43
C CYS A 80 -4.85 -4.55 -18.74
N GLN A 81 -3.71 -5.23 -18.76
CA GLN A 81 -3.15 -5.88 -19.95
C GLN A 81 -3.40 -7.40 -20.00
N SER A 82 -3.95 -7.99 -18.93
CA SER A 82 -4.26 -9.41 -18.78
C SER A 82 -5.74 -9.70 -18.94
#